data_AF-A0A381Z6T4-F1
#
_entry.id   AF-A0A381Z6T4-F1
#
_cell.length_a   1.000
_cell.length_b   1.000
_cell.length_c   1.000
_cell.angle_alpha   90.00
_cell.angle_beta   90.00
_cell.angle_gamma   90.00
#
_symmetry.space_group_name_H-M   'P 1'
#
loop_
_entity.id
_entity.type
_entity.pdbx_description
1 polymer ?
#
loop_
_entity_poly.entity_id
_entity_poly.type
_entity_poly.pdbx_seq_one_letter_code
_entity_poly.pdbx_strand_id
1 'polypeptide(L)' 'MDGGLSGDEVIPYDHASSELWIRVNSGQMPPGNNDLTDEQIDLIAQWIDEGALEELDCDPTLTCGEAETCCDGL' A
#
# COMPACT_ATOMS: atom_id res chain seq x y z
N MET A 1 -12.44 -11.73 -3.69
CA MET A 1 -12.94 -10.69 -2.78
C MET A 1 -13.19 -9.53 -3.70
N ASP A 2 -14.44 -9.28 -4.07
CA ASP A 2 -14.77 -8.11 -4.89
C ASP A 2 -14.90 -6.94 -3.91
N GLY A 3 -14.13 -5.87 -4.11
CA GLY A 3 -14.35 -4.60 -3.44
C GLY A 3 -15.81 -4.16 -3.57
N GLY A 4 -16.27 -3.27 -2.70
CA GLY A 4 -17.65 -2.78 -2.70
C GLY A 4 -18.07 -2.22 -4.07
N LEU A 5 -19.32 -1.75 -4.18
CA LEU A 5 -19.90 -1.21 -5.44
C LEU A 5 -19.08 -0.10 -6.15
N SER A 6 -18.00 0.38 -5.52
CA SER A 6 -17.03 1.36 -6.00
C SER A 6 -15.79 0.76 -6.69
N GLY A 7 -15.67 -0.56 -6.80
CA GLY A 7 -14.48 -1.23 -7.37
C GLY A 7 -13.34 -1.41 -6.37
N ASP A 8 -12.18 -1.84 -6.89
CA ASP A 8 -10.96 -1.99 -6.09
C ASP A 8 -10.36 -0.61 -5.80
N GLU A 9 -10.15 -0.30 -4.52
CA GLU A 9 -9.58 1.00 -4.10
C GLU A 9 -8.10 1.13 -4.51
N VAL A 10 -7.41 0.00 -4.69
CA VAL A 10 -6.02 -0.09 -5.15
C VAL A 10 -5.93 -1.13 -6.27
N ILE A 11 -5.37 -0.74 -7.40
CA ILE A 11 -5.10 -1.57 -8.57
C ILE A 11 -3.58 -1.75 -8.68
N PRO A 12 -3.04 -2.94 -8.35
CA PRO A 12 -1.61 -3.22 -8.43
C PRO A 12 -1.05 -2.90 -9.83
N TYR A 13 0.16 -2.33 -9.86
CA TYR A 13 0.88 -1.95 -11.08
C TYR A 13 0.23 -0.80 -11.89
N ASP A 14 -0.83 -0.18 -11.38
CA ASP A 14 -1.51 0.96 -12.02
C ASP A 14 -2.04 1.95 -10.97
N HIS A 15 -1.15 2.82 -10.46
CA HIS A 15 -1.56 3.89 -9.56
C HIS A 15 -2.58 4.86 -10.18
N ALA A 16 -2.50 5.10 -11.50
CA ALA A 16 -3.34 6.07 -12.18
C ALA A 16 -4.81 5.65 -12.25
N SER A 17 -5.06 4.33 -12.28
CA SER A 17 -6.41 3.76 -12.20
C SER A 17 -6.86 3.45 -10.75
N SER A 18 -5.98 3.64 -9.76
CA SER A 18 -6.28 3.37 -8.35
C SER A 18 -6.99 4.54 -7.68
N GLU A 19 -8.20 4.30 -7.15
CA GLU A 19 -9.02 5.33 -6.50
C GLU A 19 -8.31 5.98 -5.30
N LEU A 20 -7.52 5.21 -4.54
CA LEU A 20 -6.71 5.72 -3.44
C LEU A 20 -5.80 6.86 -3.89
N TRP A 21 -5.02 6.64 -4.95
CA TRP A 21 -4.07 7.62 -5.45
C TRP A 21 -4.79 8.83 -6.06
N ILE A 22 -5.89 8.62 -6.78
CA ILE A 22 -6.72 9.71 -7.34
C ILE A 22 -7.21 10.66 -6.23
N ARG A 23 -7.70 10.11 -5.11
CA ARG A 23 -8.19 10.92 -3.97
C ARG A 23 -7.07 11.65 -3.24
N VAL A 24 -5.93 11.00 -3.07
CA VAL A 24 -4.74 11.59 -2.44
C VAL A 24 -4.17 12.72 -3.31
N ASN A 25 -3.96 12.45 -4.60
CA ASN A 25 -3.42 13.42 -5.56
C ASN A 25 -4.36 14.63 -5.80
N SER A 26 -5.67 14.45 -5.59
CA SER A 26 -6.65 15.55 -5.66
C SER A 26 -6.83 16.33 -4.35
N GLY A 27 -6.14 15.96 -3.27
CA GLY A 27 -6.30 16.58 -1.95
C GLY A 27 -7.64 16.25 -1.27
N GLN A 28 -8.36 15.23 -1.73
CA GLN A 28 -9.55 14.73 -1.05
C GLN A 28 -9.18 13.88 0.18
N MET A 29 -7.96 13.34 0.19
CA MET A 29 -7.39 12.61 1.32
C MET A 29 -5.99 13.15 1.65
N PRO A 30 -5.72 13.46 2.93
CA PRO A 30 -6.60 13.33 4.09
C PRO A 30 -7.67 14.44 4.15
N PRO A 31 -8.88 14.16 4.69
CA PRO A 31 -9.90 15.19 4.82
C PRO A 31 -9.41 16.33 5.73
N GLY A 32 -9.67 17.56 5.32
CA GLY A 32 -9.27 18.77 6.05
C GLY A 32 -8.15 19.51 5.32
N ASN A 33 -7.26 20.16 6.07
CA ASN A 33 -6.16 20.96 5.52
C ASN A 33 -4.81 20.30 5.88
N ASN A 34 -4.71 19.00 5.62
CA ASN A 34 -3.55 18.16 5.96
C ASN A 34 -3.10 17.33 4.74
N ASP A 35 -3.14 17.94 3.56
CA ASP A 35 -2.76 17.27 2.31
C ASP A 35 -1.33 16.72 2.39
N LEU A 36 -1.12 15.59 1.72
CA LEU A 36 0.21 15.00 1.61
C LEU A 36 1.09 15.88 0.72
N THR A 37 2.40 15.86 0.98
CA THR A 37 3.37 16.49 0.07
C THR A 37 3.51 15.67 -1.20
N ASP A 38 3.93 16.30 -2.31
CA ASP A 38 4.17 15.60 -3.58
C ASP A 38 5.07 14.36 -3.39
N GLU A 39 6.11 14.47 -2.56
CA GLU A 39 7.00 13.34 -2.23
C GLU A 39 6.26 12.17 -1.55
N GLN A 40 5.30 12.44 -0.67
CA GLN A 40 4.50 11.40 -0.02
C GLN A 40 3.49 10.77 -0.98
N ILE A 41 2.94 11.56 -1.89
CA ILE A 41 2.04 11.09 -2.95
C ILE A 41 2.82 10.19 -3.92
N ASP A 42 4.05 10.57 -4.27
CA ASP A 42 4.95 9.78 -5.12
C ASP A 42 5.32 8.44 -4.48
N LEU A 43 5.52 8.39 -3.15
CA LEU A 43 5.75 7.14 -2.44
C LEU A 43 4.54 6.20 -2.51
N ILE A 44 3.32 6.74 -2.43
CA ILE A 44 2.10 5.94 -2.59
C ILE A 44 1.97 5.43 -4.03
N ALA A 45 2.27 6.28 -5.03
CA ALA A 45 2.28 5.86 -6.43
C ALA A 45 3.27 4.72 -6.65
N GLN A 46 4.48 4.86 -6.12
CA GLN A 46 5.51 3.83 -6.19
C GLN A 46 5.06 2.52 -5.55
N TRP A 47 4.50 2.55 -4.34
CA TRP A 47 4.02 1.33 -3.67
C TRP A 47 2.96 0.60 -4.49
N ILE A 48 2.03 1.33 -5.12
CA ILE A 48 1.02 0.72 -6.00
C ILE A 48 1.66 0.15 -7.27
N ASP A 49 2.58 0.90 -7.89
CA ASP A 49 3.28 0.48 -9.11
C ASP A 49 4.19 -0.73 -8.86
N GLU A 50 4.68 -0.91 -7.63
CA GLU A 50 5.41 -2.11 -7.17
C GLU A 50 4.50 -3.30 -6.88
N GLY A 51 3.18 -3.12 -7.01
CA GLY A 51 2.18 -4.17 -6.87
C GLY A 51 1.41 -4.14 -5.55
N ALA A 52 1.48 -3.04 -4.79
CA ALA A 52 0.81 -2.86 -3.51
C ALA A 52 1.11 -4.00 -2.52
N LEU A 53 2.38 -4.38 -2.41
CA LEU A 53 2.83 -5.50 -1.59
C LEU A 53 2.48 -5.28 -0.12
N GLU A 54 2.06 -6.34 0.56
CA GLU A 54 1.92 -6.33 2.01
C GLU A 54 3.30 -6.19 2.65
N GLU A 55 3.40 -5.40 3.72
CA GLU A 55 4.59 -5.39 4.56
C GLU A 55 4.73 -6.80 5.15
N LEU A 56 5.81 -7.49 4.80
CA LEU A 56 6.12 -8.77 5.42
C LEU A 56 6.56 -8.47 6.86
N ASP A 57 5.71 -8.76 7.85
CA ASP A 57 6.07 -8.76 9.28
C ASP A 57 7.20 -9.78 9.60
N CYS A 58 7.59 -10.59 8.61
CA CYS A 58 8.74 -11.47 8.64
C CYS A 58 9.72 -11.08 7.51
N ASP A 59 10.87 -10.52 7.88
CA ASP A 59 11.95 -10.27 6.93
C ASP A 59 12.35 -11.59 6.23
N PRO A 60 12.11 -11.74 4.91
CA PRO A 60 12.39 -12.98 4.18
C PRO A 60 13.90 -13.24 4.02
N THR A 61 14.74 -12.26 4.38
CA THR A 61 16.20 -12.33 4.34
C THR A 61 16.82 -12.60 5.72
N LEU A 62 16.06 -12.44 6.81
CA LEU A 62 16.48 -12.88 8.13
C LEU A 62 16.40 -14.41 8.21
N THR A 63 17.56 -15.06 8.19
CA THR A 63 17.68 -16.48 8.54
C THR A 63 17.22 -16.68 9.98
N CYS A 64 16.05 -17.30 10.17
CA CYS A 64 15.48 -17.63 11.47
C CYS A 64 16.20 -18.75 12.22
N GLY A 65 17.53 -18.84 12.19
CA GLY A 65 18.26 -19.96 12.79
C GLY A 65 17.62 -21.33 12.50
N GLU A 66 17.32 -22.10 13.55
CA GLU A 66 16.69 -23.44 13.47
C GLU A 66 15.18 -23.46 13.74
N ALA A 67 14.49 -22.32 13.68
CA ALA A 67 13.05 -22.27 13.89
C ALA A 67 12.30 -22.55 12.57
N GLU A 68 11.39 -23.53 12.61
CA GLU A 68 10.59 -23.98 11.45
C GLU A 68 9.66 -22.90 10.88
N THR A 69 9.37 -21.82 11.62
CA THR A 69 8.56 -20.69 11.15
C THR A 69 8.94 -19.39 11.88
N CYS A 70 9.51 -18.42 11.16
CA CYS A 70 9.78 -17.07 11.69
C CYS A 70 8.55 -16.14 11.69
N CYS A 71 7.35 -16.72 11.75
CA CYS A 71 6.09 -16.02 11.50
C CYS A 71 4.98 -16.28 12.52
N ASP A 72 5.21 -17.13 13.53
CA ASP A 72 4.17 -17.42 14.52
C ASP A 72 4.37 -16.52 15.75
N GLY A 73 3.61 -15.42 15.77
CA GLY A 73 3.56 -14.49 16.88
C GLY A 73 3.22 -15.19 18.20
N LEU A 74 4.08 -14.96 19.19
CA LEU A 74 3.79 -15.19 20.61
C LEU A 74 4.05 -13.90 21.40
#